data_AF-A0A2A4MS57-F1
#
_entry.id   AF-A0A2A4MS57-F1
#
_cell.length_a   1.000
_cell.length_b   1.000
_cell.length_c   1.000
_cell.angle_alpha   90.00
_cell.angle_beta   90.00
_cell.angle_gamma   90.00
#
_symmetry.space_group_name_H-M   'P 1'
#
loop_
_entity.id
_entity.type
_entity.pdbx_description
1 polymer ?
#
loop_
_entity_poly.entity_id
_entity_poly.type
_entity_poly.pdbx_seq_one_letter_code
_entity_poly.pdbx_strand_id
1 'polypeptide(L)' 'MHYIKARNALKEFVNGSSVSFIVDSLESQRKLCDSLIADGHKAVAEENKDGLRVNVVKAA' A
#
# COMPACT_ATOMS: atom_id res chain seq x y z
N MET A 1 -10.62 -2.06 -9.30
CA MET A 1 -9.67 -3.19 -9.47
C MET A 1 -8.21 -2.79 -9.16
N HIS A 2 -7.93 -2.09 -8.05
CA HIS A 2 -6.56 -1.59 -7.75
C HIS A 2 -5.75 -2.52 -6.84
N TYR A 3 -6.42 -3.36 -6.07
CA TYR A 3 -5.79 -4.25 -5.07
C TYR A 3 -4.94 -5.37 -5.71
N ILE A 4 -5.34 -5.91 -6.86
CA ILE A 4 -4.64 -7.03 -7.51
C ILE A 4 -3.28 -6.59 -8.07
N LYS A 5 -3.20 -5.39 -8.65
CA LYS A 5 -1.93 -4.82 -9.13
C LYS A 5 -0.98 -4.54 -7.97
N ALA A 6 -1.50 -4.01 -6.87
CA ALA A 6 -0.73 -3.75 -5.65
C ALA A 6 -0.12 -5.04 -5.07
N ARG A 7 -0.94 -6.08 -4.97
CA ARG A 7 -0.53 -7.38 -4.43
C ARG A 7 0.44 -8.12 -5.34
N ASN A 8 0.24 -8.10 -6.66
CA ASN A 8 1.19 -8.71 -7.60
C ASN A 8 2.54 -8.00 -7.59
N ALA A 9 2.56 -6.67 -7.53
CA ALA A 9 3.79 -5.91 -7.37
C ALA A 9 4.53 -6.36 -6.09
N LEU A 10 3.86 -6.37 -4.93
CA LEU A 10 4.44 -6.85 -3.66
C LEU A 10 4.93 -8.30 -3.73
N LYS A 11 4.29 -9.16 -4.52
CA LYS A 11 4.71 -10.56 -4.70
C LYS A 11 6.03 -10.67 -5.47
N GLU A 12 6.25 -9.83 -6.48
CA GLU A 12 7.47 -9.82 -7.30
C GLU A 12 8.65 -9.05 -6.65
N PHE A 13 8.38 -8.19 -5.66
CA PHE A 13 9.43 -7.43 -4.99
C PHE A 13 10.16 -8.24 -3.88
N VAL A 14 11.48 -8.00 -3.79
CA VAL A 14 12.38 -8.50 -2.73
C VAL A 14 11.91 -8.00 -1.36
N ASN A 15 12.01 -8.86 -0.35
CA ASN A 15 11.74 -8.54 1.05
C ASN A 15 12.48 -7.25 1.47
N GLY A 16 11.76 -6.27 2.00
CA GLY A 16 12.29 -4.92 2.30
C GLY A 16 12.05 -3.86 1.23
N SER A 17 11.49 -4.22 0.06
CA SER A 17 11.08 -3.22 -0.93
C SER A 17 9.81 -2.48 -0.51
N SER A 18 9.72 -1.22 -0.90
CA SER A 18 8.55 -0.37 -0.69
C SER A 18 7.79 -0.12 -2.00
N VAL A 19 6.46 -0.08 -1.92
CA VAL A 19 5.57 0.27 -3.03
C VAL A 19 4.61 1.35 -2.58
N SER A 20 4.49 2.42 -3.38
CA SER A 20 3.58 3.53 -3.10
C SER A 20 2.37 3.47 -4.02
N PHE A 21 1.17 3.54 -3.44
CA PHE A 21 -0.10 3.60 -4.15
C PHE A 21 -0.71 4.99 -4.00
N ILE A 22 -1.13 5.58 -5.11
CA ILE A 22 -1.93 6.80 -5.09
C ILE A 22 -3.39 6.36 -5.06
N VAL A 23 -4.15 6.90 -4.12
CA VAL A 23 -5.57 6.62 -3.94
C VAL A 23 -6.32 7.96 -3.97
N ASP A 24 -7.51 7.93 -4.54
CA ASP A 24 -8.33 9.15 -4.70
C ASP A 24 -9.25 9.39 -3.49
N SER A 25 -9.36 8.41 -2.59
CA SER A 25 -10.30 8.47 -1.47
C SER A 25 -9.71 7.93 -0.18
N LEU A 26 -10.00 8.64 0.92
CA LEU A 26 -9.48 8.37 2.26
C LEU A 26 -9.96 7.00 2.80
N GLU A 27 -11.18 6.61 2.43
CA GLU A 27 -11.72 5.27 2.70
C GLU A 27 -10.90 4.17 2.01
N SER A 28 -10.55 4.36 0.74
CA SER A 28 -9.73 3.41 -0.01
C SER A 28 -8.32 3.33 0.58
N GLN A 29 -7.74 4.47 0.98
CA GLN A 29 -6.46 4.53 1.68
C GLN A 29 -6.46 3.68 2.94
N ARG A 30 -7.47 3.89 3.81
CA ARG A 30 -7.62 3.14 5.07
C ARG A 30 -7.81 1.65 4.83
N LYS A 31 -8.75 1.24 3.98
CA LYS A 31 -9.00 -0.18 3.67
C LYS A 31 -7.77 -0.88 3.11
N LEU A 32 -7.01 -0.19 2.25
CA LEU A 32 -5.80 -0.74 1.65
C LEU A 32 -4.68 -0.89 2.70
N CYS A 33 -4.47 0.13 3.52
CA CYS A 33 -3.51 0.12 4.62
C CYS A 33 -3.83 -1.00 5.62
N ASP A 34 -5.08 -1.12 6.05
CA ASP A 34 -5.54 -2.12 7.02
C ASP A 34 -5.38 -3.55 6.48
N SER A 35 -5.76 -3.78 5.23
CA SER A 35 -5.59 -5.09 4.57
C SER A 35 -4.13 -5.51 4.45
N LEU A 36 -3.23 -4.56 4.22
CA LEU A 36 -1.79 -4.83 4.07
C LEU A 36 -1.11 -5.06 5.42
N ILE A 37 -1.53 -4.34 6.46
CA ILE A 37 -1.10 -4.59 7.85
C ILE A 37 -1.59 -5.97 8.29
N ALA A 38 -2.82 -6.35 7.95
CA ALA A 38 -3.37 -7.67 8.24
C ALA A 38 -2.61 -8.81 7.51
N ASP A 39 -2.07 -8.55 6.31
CA ASP A 39 -1.20 -9.50 5.59
C ASP A 39 0.21 -9.59 6.21
N GLY A 40 0.51 -8.79 7.24
CA GLY A 40 1.80 -8.75 7.93
C GLY A 40 2.79 -7.76 7.33
N HIS A 41 2.38 -6.91 6.38
CA HIS A 41 3.23 -5.89 5.78
C HIS A 41 3.19 -4.58 6.56
N LYS A 42 4.21 -3.74 6.39
CA LYS A 42 4.24 -2.38 6.96
C LYS A 42 3.60 -1.40 5.97
N ALA A 43 2.36 -0.99 6.20
CA ALA A 43 1.74 0.07 5.41
C ALA A 43 1.68 1.39 6.19
N VAL A 44 1.97 2.50 5.51
CA VAL A 44 1.95 3.87 6.02
C VAL A 44 1.10 4.70 5.08
N ALA A 45 0.03 5.29 5.60
CA ALA A 45 -0.78 6.26 4.87
C ALA A 45 -0.12 7.64 4.94
N GLU A 46 0.14 8.26 3.79
CA GLU A 46 0.68 9.61 3.68
C GLU A 46 -0.28 10.47 2.87
N GLU A 47 -0.54 11.69 3.34
CA GLU A 47 -1.37 12.66 2.63
C GLU A 47 -0.45 13.77 2.11
N ASN A 48 -0.35 13.91 0.79
CA ASN A 48 0.46 14.94 0.15
C ASN A 48 -0.45 15.94 -0.57
N LYS A 49 0.09 17.13 -0.89
CA LYS A 49 -0.63 18.16 -1.68
C LYS A 49 -1.14 17.65 -3.04
N ASP A 50 -0.60 16.54 -3.53
CA ASP A 50 -0.93 15.89 -4.80
C ASP A 50 -2.02 14.81 -4.66
N GLY A 51 -2.43 14.47 -3.43
CA GLY A 51 -3.44 13.45 -3.14
C GLY A 51 -3.05 12.49 -2.02
N LEU A 52 -3.91 11.50 -1.80
CA LEU A 52 -3.74 10.48 -0.76
C LEU A 52 -2.82 9.37 -1.28
N ARG A 53 -1.80 9.01 -0.50
CA ARG A 53 -0.85 7.94 -0.83
C ARG A 53 -0.81 6.88 0.27
N VAL A 54 -0.52 5.64 -0.13
CA VAL A 54 -0.25 4.52 0.78
C VAL A 54 1.09 3.93 0.42
N ASN A 55 2.06 4.02 1.32
CA ASN A 55 3.38 3.47 1.16
C ASN A 55 3.47 2.14 1.90
N VAL A 56 3.91 1.09 1.22
CA VAL A 56 3.82 -0.29 1.73
C VAL A 56 5.16 -0.96 1.63
N VAL A 57 5.73 -1.35 2.75
CA VAL A 57 6.98 -2.09 2.87
C VAL A 57 6.67 -3.55 3.10
N LYS A 58 7.18 -4.41 2.22
CA LYS A 58 7.06 -5.86 2.37
C LYS A 58 7.90 -6.30 3.58
N ALA A 59 7.23 -6.80 4.62
CA ALA A 59 7.89 -7.50 5.71
C ALA A 59 8.53 -8.79 5.18
N ALA A 60 9.71 -9.12 5.70
CA ALA A 60 10.51 -10.25 5.26
C ALA A 60 9.88 -11.60 5.59
#